data_AF-A0A7S2ZCN4-F1
#
_entry.id   AF-A0A7S2ZCN4-F1
#
_cell.length_a   1.000
_cell.length_b   1.000
_cell.length_c   1.000
_cell.angle_alpha   90.00
_cell.angle_beta   90.00
_cell.angle_gamma   90.00
#
_symmetry.space_group_name_H-M   'P 1'
#
loop_
_entity.id
_entity.type
_entity.pdbx_description
1 polymer ?
#
loop_
_entity_poly.entity_id
_entity_poly.type
_entity_poly.pdbx_seq_one_letter_code
_entity_poly.pdbx_strand_id
1 'polypeptide(L)'
;MHPEDNHQDAIDLEIVRTFSEASARIEEKLDRKSRRQRKKKKGEGDEQDNLKKEVEMWQHQVTVEELCERIGTDVEAGLSADEAKMRLEKDGPNQLSPPKITPWYIKLLLQFTNFFAIILQVAAILSFIGFALTPENTDNLYLGIVLYFVVIFTALFTF
;
A
#
# COMPACT_ATOMS: atom_id res chain seq x y z
N MET A 1 49.20 -28.70 -33.76
CA MET A 1 47.84 -28.88 -33.23
C MET A 1 47.96 -28.98 -31.73
N HIS A 2 47.89 -27.85 -31.02
CA HIS A 2 48.17 -27.78 -29.59
C HIS A 2 46.91 -28.15 -28.79
N PRO A 3 47.00 -29.05 -27.79
CA PRO A 3 45.85 -29.56 -27.04
C PRO A 3 45.25 -28.58 -26.00
N GLU A 4 45.74 -27.34 -25.92
CA GLU A 4 45.33 -26.38 -24.89
C GLU A 4 44.17 -25.45 -25.32
N ASP A 5 43.93 -25.26 -26.63
CA ASP A 5 42.84 -24.40 -27.13
C ASP A 5 41.44 -24.97 -26.83
N ASN A 6 41.29 -26.30 -26.75
CA ASN A 6 39.99 -26.94 -26.52
C ASN A 6 39.44 -26.77 -25.09
N HIS A 7 40.32 -26.49 -24.12
CA HIS A 7 39.91 -26.34 -22.72
C HIS A 7 39.42 -24.91 -22.42
N GLN A 8 39.97 -23.91 -23.11
CA GLN A 8 39.59 -22.51 -22.91
C GLN A 8 38.25 -22.19 -23.58
N ASP A 9 38.03 -22.70 -24.80
CA ASP A 9 36.74 -22.58 -25.50
C ASP A 9 35.58 -23.23 -24.73
N ALA A 10 35.85 -24.34 -24.03
CA ALA A 10 34.85 -25.02 -23.19
C ALA A 10 34.44 -24.18 -21.97
N ILE A 11 35.40 -23.48 -21.34
CA ILE A 11 35.15 -22.59 -20.21
C ILE A 11 34.33 -21.37 -20.66
N ASP A 12 34.68 -20.77 -21.79
CA ASP A 12 33.97 -19.60 -22.32
C ASP A 12 32.52 -19.93 -22.72
N LEU A 13 32.29 -21.11 -23.30
CA LEU A 13 30.94 -21.62 -23.60
C LEU A 13 30.09 -21.84 -22.34
N GLU A 14 30.70 -22.31 -21.24
CA GLU A 14 30.01 -22.50 -19.96
C GLU A 14 29.67 -21.15 -19.28
N ILE A 15 30.57 -20.16 -19.39
CA ILE A 15 30.32 -18.79 -18.91
C ILE A 15 29.17 -18.14 -19.69
N VAL A 16 29.15 -18.26 -21.02
CA VAL A 16 28.07 -17.69 -21.85
C VAL A 16 26.72 -18.36 -21.54
N ARG A 17 26.71 -19.68 -21.34
CA ARG A 17 25.51 -20.43 -20.98
C ARG A 17 24.98 -20.05 -19.61
N THR A 18 25.84 -19.96 -18.60
CA THR A 18 25.43 -19.58 -17.24
C THR A 18 24.93 -18.15 -17.18
N PHE A 19 25.54 -17.23 -17.94
CA PHE A 19 25.06 -15.86 -18.06
C PHE A 19 23.69 -15.78 -18.76
N SER A 20 23.49 -16.54 -19.84
CA SER A 20 22.21 -16.65 -20.55
C SER A 20 21.09 -17.27 -19.69
N GLU A 21 21.41 -18.31 -18.91
CA GLU A 21 20.45 -18.91 -17.97
C GLU A 21 20.14 -17.97 -16.80
N ALA A 22 21.13 -17.20 -16.32
CA ALA A 22 20.94 -16.21 -15.28
C ALA A 22 20.08 -15.02 -15.74
N SER A 23 20.32 -14.51 -16.96
CA SER A 23 19.55 -13.40 -17.53
C SER A 23 18.10 -13.80 -17.79
N ALA A 24 17.85 -14.99 -18.33
CA ALA A 24 16.50 -15.53 -18.52
C ALA A 24 15.71 -15.64 -17.20
N ARG A 25 16.37 -16.07 -16.11
CA ARG A 25 15.74 -16.13 -14.77
C ARG A 25 15.42 -14.75 -14.20
N ILE A 26 16.25 -13.74 -14.48
CA ILE A 26 16.02 -12.36 -14.05
C ILE A 26 14.82 -11.76 -14.79
N GLU A 27 14.75 -11.99 -16.10
CA GLU A 27 13.67 -11.50 -16.96
C GLU A 27 12.32 -12.14 -16.59
N GLU A 28 12.30 -13.45 -16.29
CA GLU A 28 11.10 -14.13 -15.79
C GLU A 28 10.62 -13.55 -14.44
N LYS A 29 11.55 -13.26 -13.52
CA LYS A 29 11.21 -12.64 -12.22
C LYS A 29 10.67 -11.22 -12.39
N LEU A 30 11.24 -10.44 -13.31
CA LEU A 30 10.77 -9.10 -13.64
C LEU A 30 9.37 -9.14 -14.27
N ASP A 31 9.12 -10.03 -15.23
CA ASP A 31 7.79 -10.19 -15.86
C ASP A 31 6.75 -10.68 -14.84
N ARG A 32 7.10 -11.64 -13.98
CA ARG A 32 6.21 -12.07 -12.88
C ARG A 32 5.87 -10.92 -11.93
N LYS A 33 6.84 -10.05 -11.61
CA LYS A 33 6.64 -8.89 -10.73
C LYS A 33 5.77 -7.82 -11.40
N SER A 34 6.00 -7.53 -12.69
CA SER A 34 5.23 -6.56 -13.46
C SER A 34 3.77 -7.01 -13.65
N ARG A 35 3.54 -8.30 -13.94
CA ARG A 35 2.18 -8.89 -14.02
C ARG A 35 1.44 -8.81 -12.68
N ARG A 36 2.10 -9.10 -11.56
CA ARG A 36 1.53 -8.97 -10.21
C ARG A 36 1.12 -7.53 -9.91
N GLN A 37 1.96 -6.55 -10.24
CA GLN A 37 1.63 -5.13 -10.06
C GLN A 37 0.46 -4.68 -10.94
N ARG A 38 0.42 -5.06 -12.23
CA ARG A 38 -0.70 -4.74 -13.12
C ARG A 38 -2.02 -5.33 -12.63
N LYS A 39 -2.00 -6.59 -12.15
CA LYS A 39 -3.19 -7.26 -11.60
C LYS A 39 -3.70 -6.60 -10.32
N LYS A 40 -2.79 -6.17 -9.43
CA LYS A 40 -3.15 -5.43 -8.21
C LYS A 40 -3.76 -4.06 -8.53
N LYS A 41 -3.14 -3.29 -9.42
CA LYS A 41 -3.62 -1.96 -9.83
C LYS A 41 -4.97 -2.02 -10.55
N LYS A 42 -5.21 -3.08 -11.34
CA LYS A 42 -6.51 -3.32 -11.99
C LYS A 42 -7.61 -3.62 -10.96
N GLY A 43 -7.34 -4.51 -9.99
CA GLY A 43 -8.30 -4.81 -8.91
C GLY A 43 -8.66 -3.58 -8.06
N GLU A 44 -7.67 -2.76 -7.70
CA GLU A 44 -7.91 -1.51 -6.95
C GLU A 44 -8.74 -0.47 -7.76
N GLY A 45 -8.56 -0.42 -9.08
CA GLY A 45 -9.35 0.44 -9.97
C GLY A 45 -10.79 -0.04 -10.15
N ASP A 46 -10.99 -1.34 -10.34
CA ASP A 46 -12.32 -1.95 -10.49
C ASP A 46 -13.14 -1.86 -9.18
N GLU A 47 -12.47 -1.92 -8.02
CA GLU A 47 -13.09 -1.72 -6.70
C GLU A 47 -13.49 -0.23 -6.51
N GLN A 48 -12.59 0.71 -6.81
CA GLN A 48 -12.91 2.14 -6.76
C GLN A 48 -14.03 2.56 -7.72
N ASP A 49 -14.11 1.95 -8.90
CA ASP A 49 -15.19 2.21 -9.86
C ASP A 49 -16.55 1.70 -9.36
N ASN A 50 -16.57 0.55 -8.68
CA ASN A 50 -17.80 0.06 -8.03
C ASN A 50 -18.24 0.92 -6.84
N LEU A 51 -17.32 1.51 -6.07
CA LEU A 51 -17.68 2.46 -5.00
C LEU A 51 -18.26 3.77 -5.55
N LYS A 52 -17.91 4.15 -6.79
CA LYS A 52 -18.39 5.38 -7.45
C LYS A 52 -19.73 5.20 -8.17
N LYS A 53 -20.25 3.97 -8.28
CA LYS A 53 -21.65 3.78 -8.65
C LYS A 53 -22.50 4.26 -7.49
N GLU A 54 -22.98 5.49 -7.61
CA GLU A 54 -23.97 6.05 -6.69
C GLU A 54 -25.13 5.06 -6.60
N VAL A 55 -25.45 4.64 -5.38
CA VAL A 55 -26.62 3.79 -5.14
C VAL A 55 -27.84 4.68 -5.36
N GLU A 56 -28.51 4.52 -6.50
CA GLU A 56 -29.77 5.20 -6.76
C GLU A 56 -30.80 4.78 -5.69
N MET A 57 -31.13 5.70 -4.79
CA MET A 57 -32.11 5.46 -3.73
C MET A 57 -33.52 5.64 -4.30
N TRP A 58 -34.18 4.54 -4.66
CA TRP A 58 -35.51 4.56 -5.26
C TRP A 58 -36.66 4.56 -4.24
N GLN A 59 -36.39 4.22 -2.97
CA GLN A 59 -37.45 3.97 -1.98
C GLN A 59 -38.34 5.19 -1.69
N HIS A 60 -37.85 6.41 -1.90
CA HIS A 60 -38.59 7.65 -1.66
C HIS A 60 -39.42 8.13 -2.86
N GLN A 61 -39.33 7.45 -4.00
CA GLN A 61 -40.01 7.83 -5.25
C GLN A 61 -41.28 7.00 -5.52
N VAL A 62 -41.52 5.95 -4.74
CA VAL A 62 -42.65 5.01 -4.88
C VAL A 62 -43.69 5.22 -3.78
N THR A 63 -44.92 4.75 -3.98
CA THR A 63 -45.95 4.79 -2.93
C THR A 63 -45.66 3.76 -1.84
N VAL A 64 -46.32 3.91 -0.68
CA VAL A 64 -46.09 3.05 0.49
C VAL A 64 -46.49 1.60 0.21
N GLU A 65 -47.55 1.40 -0.58
CA GLU A 65 -48.06 0.08 -0.97
C GLU A 65 -47.06 -0.65 -1.88
N GLU A 66 -46.55 0.05 -2.91
CA GLU A 66 -45.55 -0.50 -3.83
C GLU A 66 -44.21 -0.77 -3.11
N LEU A 67 -43.83 0.11 -2.17
CA LEU A 67 -42.66 -0.11 -1.32
C LEU A 67 -42.83 -1.42 -0.53
N CYS A 68 -43.94 -1.57 0.20
CA CYS A 68 -44.23 -2.74 1.04
C CYS A 68 -44.23 -4.05 0.25
N GLU A 69 -44.79 -4.04 -0.97
CA GLU A 69 -44.76 -5.20 -1.87
C GLU A 69 -43.33 -5.55 -2.31
N ARG A 70 -42.51 -4.55 -2.66
CA ARG A 70 -41.12 -4.79 -3.10
C ARG A 70 -40.17 -5.24 -2.00
N ILE A 71 -40.29 -4.70 -0.77
CA ILE A 71 -39.40 -5.07 0.36
C ILE A 71 -39.96 -6.20 1.23
N GLY A 72 -41.22 -6.59 1.00
CA GLY A 72 -41.90 -7.66 1.73
C GLY A 72 -42.08 -7.31 3.21
N THR A 73 -42.68 -6.16 3.49
CA THR A 73 -43.07 -5.73 4.85
C THR A 73 -44.55 -5.36 4.87
N ASP A 74 -45.16 -5.44 6.05
CA ASP A 74 -46.48 -4.87 6.32
C ASP A 74 -46.32 -3.47 6.95
N VAL A 75 -47.29 -2.57 6.72
CA VAL A 75 -47.29 -1.19 7.24
C VAL A 75 -47.68 -1.15 8.72
N GLU A 76 -48.61 -2.00 9.14
CA GLU A 76 -49.21 -2.01 10.48
C GLU A 76 -48.50 -3.01 11.39
N ALA A 77 -48.25 -4.23 10.89
CA ALA A 77 -47.67 -5.33 11.66
C ALA A 77 -46.14 -5.43 11.54
N GLY A 78 -45.54 -4.80 10.51
CA GLY A 78 -44.10 -4.91 10.24
C GLY A 78 -43.66 -6.31 9.81
N LEU A 79 -42.42 -6.69 10.14
CA LEU A 79 -41.85 -8.03 9.88
C LEU A 79 -42.15 -9.00 11.03
N SER A 80 -42.32 -10.28 10.70
CA SER A 80 -42.35 -11.34 11.72
C SER A 80 -40.98 -11.50 12.39
N ALA A 81 -40.97 -12.00 13.64
CA ALA A 81 -39.73 -12.23 14.39
C ALA A 81 -38.80 -13.24 13.68
N ASP A 82 -39.37 -14.26 13.03
CA ASP A 82 -38.62 -15.28 12.30
C ASP A 82 -37.98 -14.70 11.03
N GLU A 83 -38.72 -13.85 10.30
CA GLU A 83 -38.17 -13.17 9.12
C GLU A 83 -37.11 -12.14 9.47
N ALA A 84 -37.31 -11.39 10.56
CA ALA A 84 -36.32 -10.44 11.05
C ALA A 84 -35.01 -11.16 11.41
N LYS A 85 -35.10 -12.35 12.03
CA LYS A 85 -33.94 -13.19 12.34
C LYS A 85 -33.26 -13.72 11.09
N MET A 86 -34.01 -14.20 10.09
CA MET A 86 -33.44 -14.64 8.81
C MET A 86 -32.70 -13.51 8.08
N ARG A 87 -33.28 -12.30 8.05
CA ARG A 87 -32.62 -11.12 7.45
C ARG A 87 -31.36 -10.71 8.23
N LEU A 88 -31.39 -10.78 9.56
CA LEU A 88 -30.22 -10.51 10.40
C LEU A 88 -29.06 -11.49 10.15
N GLU A 89 -29.35 -12.78 9.97
CA GLU A 89 -28.35 -13.80 9.66
C GLU A 89 -27.78 -13.63 8.24
N LYS A 90 -28.60 -13.15 7.29
CA LYS A 90 -28.21 -12.94 5.89
C LYS A 90 -27.41 -11.66 5.68
N ASP A 91 -27.89 -10.54 6.18
CA ASP A 91 -27.38 -9.20 5.89
C ASP A 91 -26.39 -8.70 6.97
N GLY A 92 -26.39 -9.36 8.14
CA GLY A 92 -25.56 -8.99 9.29
C GLY A 92 -26.20 -7.91 10.17
N PRO A 93 -25.56 -7.58 11.30
CA PRO A 93 -26.05 -6.54 12.19
C PRO A 93 -26.04 -5.17 11.48
N ASN A 94 -27.08 -4.37 11.72
CA ASN A 94 -27.15 -2.98 11.27
C ASN A 94 -26.18 -2.09 12.06
N GLN A 95 -24.88 -2.34 11.89
CA GLN A 95 -23.78 -1.62 12.53
C GLN A 95 -22.72 -1.35 11.47
N LEU A 96 -22.22 -0.11 11.48
CA LEU A 96 -21.10 0.25 10.63
C LEU A 96 -19.89 -0.58 11.04
N SER A 97 -19.26 -1.25 10.06
CA SER A 97 -18.01 -1.95 10.30
C SER A 97 -16.98 -0.95 10.82
N PRO A 98 -16.38 -1.17 12.00
CA PRO A 98 -15.43 -0.24 12.56
C PRO A 98 -14.23 -0.10 11.60
N PRO A 99 -13.73 1.14 11.39
CA PRO A 99 -12.63 1.35 10.48
C PRO A 99 -11.42 0.54 10.92
N LYS A 100 -10.64 0.04 9.96
CA LYS A 100 -9.44 -0.75 10.24
C LYS A 100 -8.50 0.08 11.12
N ILE A 101 -8.21 -0.46 12.30
CA ILE A 101 -7.35 0.20 13.29
C ILE A 101 -5.92 0.11 12.76
N THR A 102 -5.34 1.24 12.37
CA THR A 102 -3.90 1.30 12.10
C THR A 102 -3.16 1.40 13.44
N PRO A 103 -2.13 0.58 13.67
CA PRO A 103 -1.39 0.60 14.91
C PRO A 103 -0.61 1.91 15.07
N TRP A 104 -0.41 2.33 16.32
CA TRP A 104 0.13 3.64 16.69
C TRP A 104 1.52 3.91 16.09
N TYR A 105 2.40 2.92 16.03
CA TYR A 105 3.73 3.06 15.45
C TYR A 105 3.71 3.28 13.93
N ILE A 106 2.71 2.72 13.21
CA ILE A 106 2.55 2.98 11.77
C ILE A 106 2.06 4.41 11.54
N LYS A 107 1.14 4.89 12.38
CA LYS A 107 0.69 6.29 12.33
C LYS A 107 1.83 7.27 12.59
N LEU A 108 2.72 6.96 13.53
CA LEU A 108 3.93 7.75 13.79
C LEU A 108 4.88 7.75 12.59
N LEU A 109 5.21 6.58 12.03
CA LEU A 109 6.08 6.48 10.85
C LEU A 109 5.50 7.20 9.63
N LEU A 110 4.17 7.22 9.47
CA LEU A 110 3.51 7.96 8.41
C LEU A 110 3.79 9.47 8.51
N GLN A 111 3.88 10.02 9.73
CA GLN A 111 4.26 11.43 9.92
C GLN A 111 5.70 11.73 9.52
N PHE A 112 6.63 10.79 9.76
CA PHE A 112 8.03 10.91 9.29
C PHE A 112 8.17 10.83 7.76
N THR A 113 7.19 10.25 7.06
CA THR A 113 7.18 10.17 5.58
C THR A 113 6.49 11.35 4.90
N ASN A 114 6.09 12.37 5.64
CA ASN A 114 5.55 13.58 5.02
C ASN A 114 6.66 14.26 4.16
N PHE A 115 6.27 14.86 3.04
CA PHE A 115 7.21 15.41 2.05
C PHE A 115 8.26 16.33 2.69
N PHE A 116 7.82 17.19 3.60
CA PHE A 116 8.69 18.10 4.33
C PHE A 116 9.66 17.38 5.29
N ALA A 117 9.19 16.37 6.03
CA ALA A 117 10.02 15.59 6.94
C ALA A 117 11.12 14.81 6.20
N ILE A 118 10.83 14.30 5.00
CA ILE A 118 11.81 13.64 4.15
C ILE A 118 12.94 14.61 3.75
N ILE A 119 12.61 15.84 3.35
CA ILE A 119 13.63 16.84 3.00
C ILE A 119 14.56 17.12 4.19
N LEU A 120 14.00 17.32 5.39
CA LEU A 120 14.79 17.57 6.59
C LEU A 120 15.65 16.36 7.00
N GLN A 121 15.12 15.14 6.86
CA GLN A 121 15.86 13.93 7.16
C GLN A 121 17.04 13.73 6.21
N VAL A 122 16.84 14.02 4.91
CA VAL A 122 17.90 14.00 3.90
C VAL A 122 18.93 15.09 4.20
N ALA A 123 18.51 16.30 4.54
CA ALA A 123 19.43 17.38 4.92
C ALA A 123 20.30 17.01 6.13
N ALA A 124 19.70 16.45 7.19
CA ALA A 124 20.44 15.98 8.36
C ALA A 124 21.46 14.88 7.99
N ILE A 125 21.08 13.92 7.14
CA ILE A 125 21.99 12.88 6.65
C ILE A 125 23.13 13.49 5.83
N LEU A 126 22.85 14.45 4.95
CA LEU A 126 23.86 15.16 4.17
C LEU A 126 24.85 15.91 5.06
N SER A 127 24.39 16.52 6.15
CA SER A 127 25.25 17.19 7.13
C SER A 127 26.18 16.22 7.86
N PHE A 128 25.68 15.03 8.23
CA PHE A 128 26.52 13.98 8.80
C PHE A 128 27.55 13.44 7.80
N ILE A 129 27.16 13.27 6.52
CA ILE A 129 28.10 12.88 5.46
C ILE A 129 29.16 13.98 5.24
N GLY A 130 28.76 15.25 5.25
CA GLY A 130 29.69 16.39 5.13
C GLY A 130 30.72 16.42 6.26
N PHE A 131 30.30 16.12 7.50
CA PHE A 131 31.23 15.93 8.62
C PHE A 131 32.13 14.70 8.44
N ALA A 132 31.60 13.59 7.93
CA ALA A 132 32.39 12.38 7.68
C ALA A 132 33.48 12.59 6.62
N LEU A 133 33.24 13.44 5.62
CA LEU A 133 34.22 13.79 4.60
C LEU A 133 35.24 14.84 5.07
N THR A 134 34.81 15.81 5.87
CA THR A 134 35.68 16.87 6.40
C THR A 134 35.47 17.04 7.91
N PRO A 135 36.15 16.22 8.74
CA PRO A 135 35.92 16.18 10.19
C PRO A 135 36.42 17.43 10.93
N GLU A 136 37.20 18.30 10.28
CA GLU A 136 37.63 19.58 10.87
C GLU A 136 36.48 20.59 11.01
N ASN A 137 35.43 20.48 10.20
CA ASN A 137 34.29 21.41 10.25
C ASN A 137 33.20 20.86 11.18
N THR A 138 33.30 21.20 12.46
CA THR A 138 32.29 20.83 13.48
C THR A 138 30.92 21.45 13.22
N ASP A 139 30.84 22.51 12.42
CA ASP A 139 29.59 23.20 12.09
C ASP A 139 28.59 22.28 11.36
N ASN A 140 29.09 21.41 10.48
CA ASN A 140 28.25 20.43 9.79
C ASN A 140 27.64 19.42 10.77
N LEU A 141 28.35 19.07 11.83
CA LEU A 141 27.85 18.18 12.88
C LEU A 141 26.76 18.87 13.72
N TYR A 142 26.98 20.12 14.14
CA TYR A 142 25.99 20.89 14.89
C TYR A 142 24.71 21.10 14.06
N LEU A 143 24.85 21.48 12.79
CA LEU A 143 23.72 21.66 11.88
C LEU A 143 22.94 20.34 11.69
N GLY A 144 23.62 19.21 11.53
CA GLY A 144 22.98 17.89 11.44
C GLY A 144 22.21 17.48 12.69
N ILE A 145 22.80 17.68 13.88
CA ILE A 145 22.16 17.36 15.17
C ILE A 145 20.93 18.23 15.41
N VAL A 146 21.03 19.54 15.17
CA VAL A 146 19.90 20.47 15.33
C VAL A 146 18.76 20.12 14.38
N LEU A 147 19.06 19.82 13.12
CA LEU A 147 18.06 19.38 12.14
C LEU A 147 17.38 18.09 12.58
N TYR A 148 18.13 17.09 13.04
CA TYR A 148 17.57 15.82 13.51
C TYR A 148 16.67 16.00 14.74
N PHE A 149 17.08 16.84 15.68
CA PHE A 149 16.30 17.18 16.86
C PHE A 149 14.97 17.86 16.50
N VAL A 150 14.98 18.84 15.60
CA VAL A 150 13.77 19.51 15.11
C VAL A 150 12.81 18.52 14.45
N VAL A 151 13.31 17.56 13.67
CA VAL A 151 12.47 16.52 13.04
C VAL A 151 11.81 15.61 14.09
N ILE A 152 12.55 15.19 15.12
CA ILE A 152 11.98 14.38 16.21
C ILE A 152 10.92 15.18 16.97
N PHE A 153 11.19 16.43 17.31
CA PHE A 153 10.23 17.28 18.02
C PHE A 153 8.96 17.52 17.21
N THR A 154 9.10 17.90 15.94
CA THR A 154 7.95 18.09 15.05
C THR A 154 7.13 16.81 14.90
N ALA A 155 7.76 15.63 14.79
CA ALA A 155 7.05 14.36 14.69
C ALA A 155 6.30 13.99 15.98
N LEU A 156 6.87 14.27 17.15
CA LEU A 156 6.23 14.04 18.46
C LEU A 156 5.02 14.96 18.68
N PHE A 157 5.09 16.21 18.26
CA PHE A 157 3.96 17.16 18.35
C PHE A 157 2.86 16.90 17.31
N THR A 158 3.20 16.27 16.18
CA THR A 158 2.26 16.03 15.07
C THR A 158 1.45 14.74 15.26
N PHE A 159 1.99 13.78 16.02
CA PHE A 159 1.32 12.52 16.37
C PHE A 159 0.21 12.73 17.41
#